data_AF-K3WYL5-F1
#
_entry.id   AF-K3WYL5-F1
#
_cell.length_a   1.000
_cell.length_b   1.000
_cell.length_c   1.000
_cell.angle_alpha   90.00
_cell.angle_beta   90.00
_cell.angle_gamma   90.00
#
_symmetry.space_group_name_H-M   'P 1'
#
loop_
_entity.id
_entity.type
_entity.pdbx_description
1 polymer ?
#
loop_
_entity_poly.entity_id
_entity_poly.type
_entity_poly.pdbx_seq_one_letter_code
_entity_poly.pdbx_strand_id
1 'polypeptide(L)'
;MEQQQQDAVRVVERNPFFGVNYALLSCMWLVDIVFNASIEFGDLPGQEDTSSSSNTIMTMVQVLLQIFALINLLALLGATFLFRSGLFYMLFAEFRAILFVQPAYMLLTILLSMARLAHLNNGADIVEIWDATGYPVLSCIQKLGAVVYYFCSIYAVEKLRHPKFYSHEHWMR
;
A
#
# COMPACT_ATOMS: atom_id res chain seq x y z
N MET A 1 27.70 -24.77 -25.69
CA MET A 1 26.61 -23.99 -26.34
C MET A 1 25.40 -23.79 -25.42
N GLU A 2 25.10 -24.71 -24.49
CA GLU A 2 24.02 -24.49 -23.49
C GLU A 2 24.32 -23.41 -22.44
N GLN A 3 25.60 -23.20 -22.08
CA GLN A 3 26.01 -22.12 -21.15
C GLN A 3 25.80 -20.71 -21.73
N GLN A 4 26.02 -20.51 -23.04
CA GLN A 4 25.75 -19.21 -23.68
C GLN A 4 24.25 -18.90 -23.77
N GLN A 5 23.40 -19.92 -23.84
CA GLN A 5 21.94 -19.73 -23.84
C GLN A 5 21.41 -19.49 -22.43
N GLN A 6 22.03 -20.08 -21.39
CA GLN A 6 21.76 -19.73 -19.99
C GLN A 6 22.25 -18.32 -19.64
N ASP A 7 23.37 -17.87 -20.21
CA ASP A 7 23.87 -16.51 -19.99
C ASP A 7 23.08 -15.46 -20.77
N ALA A 8 22.56 -15.78 -21.97
CA ALA A 8 21.64 -14.92 -22.68
C ALA A 8 20.29 -14.75 -21.95
N VAL A 9 19.80 -15.80 -21.27
CA VAL A 9 18.62 -15.73 -20.39
C VAL A 9 18.90 -14.92 -19.12
N ARG A 10 20.16 -14.77 -18.71
CA ARG A 10 20.57 -13.93 -17.57
C ARG A 10 20.65 -12.43 -17.89
N VAL A 11 20.65 -12.05 -19.16
CA VAL A 11 20.51 -10.64 -19.60
C VAL A 11 19.04 -10.31 -19.87
N VAL A 12 18.12 -10.81 -19.04
CA VAL A 12 16.86 -10.08 -18.89
C VAL A 12 17.27 -8.79 -18.18
N GLU A 13 17.13 -7.65 -18.86
CA GLU A 13 17.30 -6.31 -18.30
C GLU A 13 16.38 -6.13 -17.08
N ARG A 14 16.77 -6.70 -15.94
CA ARG A 14 16.11 -6.49 -14.67
C ARG A 14 16.33 -5.01 -14.38
N ASN A 15 15.24 -4.25 -14.34
CA ASN A 15 15.29 -2.82 -14.02
C ASN A 15 16.26 -2.61 -12.84
N PRO A 16 17.37 -1.86 -13.03
CA PRO A 16 18.40 -1.72 -12.00
C PRO A 16 17.86 -1.13 -10.70
N PHE A 17 16.75 -0.39 -10.78
CA PHE A 17 16.06 0.21 -9.64
C PHE A 17 14.99 -0.68 -9.01
N PHE A 18 14.74 -1.88 -9.53
CA PHE A 18 13.70 -2.77 -8.99
C PHE A 18 13.95 -3.10 -7.52
N GLY A 19 15.19 -3.44 -7.15
CA GLY A 19 15.53 -3.76 -5.76
C GLY A 19 15.32 -2.60 -4.80
N VAL A 20 15.67 -1.38 -5.23
CA VAL A 20 15.50 -0.17 -4.43
C VAL A 20 14.01 0.14 -4.24
N ASN A 21 13.22 0.13 -5.31
CA ASN A 21 11.78 0.37 -5.25
C ASN A 21 11.05 -0.70 -4.41
N TYR A 22 11.44 -1.98 -4.56
CA TYR A 22 10.95 -3.07 -3.72
C TYR A 22 11.21 -2.83 -2.22
N ALA A 23 12.45 -2.47 -1.87
CA ALA A 23 12.84 -2.23 -0.49
C ALA A 23 12.11 -1.00 0.08
N LEU A 24 11.98 0.06 -0.73
CA LEU A 24 11.26 1.27 -0.35
C LEU A 24 9.78 0.99 -0.08
N LEU A 25 9.09 0.27 -0.99
CA LEU A 25 7.70 -0.15 -0.80
C LEU A 25 7.52 -1.00 0.45
N SER A 26 8.41 -1.98 0.65
CA SER A 26 8.37 -2.84 1.83
C SER A 26 8.52 -2.03 3.12
N CYS A 27 9.43 -1.06 3.14
CA CYS A 27 9.61 -0.14 4.27
C CYS A 27 8.35 0.72 4.50
N MET A 28 7.78 1.29 3.43
CA MET A 28 6.54 2.09 3.53
C MET A 28 5.37 1.29 4.10
N TRP A 29 5.20 0.03 3.69
CA TRP A 29 4.15 -0.84 4.24
C TRP A 29 4.39 -1.22 5.69
N LEU A 30 5.64 -1.46 6.09
CA LEU A 30 5.95 -1.72 7.50
C LEU A 30 5.62 -0.52 8.38
N VAL A 31 5.97 0.70 7.93
CA VAL A 31 5.60 1.92 8.66
C VAL A 31 4.09 2.12 8.69
N ASP A 32 3.38 1.90 7.58
CA ASP A 32 1.91 1.97 7.54
C ASP A 32 1.28 0.95 8.49
N ILE A 33 1.78 -0.29 8.58
CA ILE A 33 1.30 -1.30 9.54
C ILE A 33 1.49 -0.82 10.98
N VAL A 34 2.67 -0.29 11.30
CA VAL A 34 2.97 0.23 12.65
C VAL A 34 2.01 1.37 12.99
N PHE A 35 1.79 2.30 12.07
CA PHE A 35 0.88 3.43 12.32
C PHE A 35 -0.57 2.96 12.44
N ASN A 36 -1.01 2.06 11.57
CA ASN A 36 -2.36 1.49 11.60
C ASN A 36 -2.65 0.70 12.89
N ALA A 37 -1.62 0.10 13.50
CA ALA A 37 -1.72 -0.55 14.80
C ALA A 37 -1.68 0.46 15.96
N SER A 38 -0.80 1.46 15.90
CA SER A 38 -0.55 2.39 17.02
C SER A 38 -1.61 3.47 17.18
N ILE A 39 -2.15 4.01 16.08
CA ILE A 39 -3.05 5.18 16.09
C ILE A 39 -4.32 4.93 16.93
N GLU A 40 -4.74 3.68 17.07
CA GLU A 40 -6.01 3.33 17.72
C GLU A 40 -5.87 2.90 19.19
N PHE A 41 -4.66 2.55 19.65
CA PHE A 41 -4.40 2.10 21.02
C PHE A 41 -3.41 3.00 21.79
N GLY A 42 -3.04 4.16 21.22
CA GLY A 42 -2.02 5.05 21.76
C GLY A 42 -2.33 5.65 23.15
N ASP A 43 -3.60 5.66 23.57
CA ASP A 43 -3.99 6.20 24.87
C ASP A 43 -4.28 5.07 25.87
N LEU A 44 -3.20 4.57 26.47
CA LEU A 44 -3.29 3.75 27.67
C LEU A 44 -3.58 4.68 28.88
N PRO A 45 -4.48 4.28 29.81
CA PRO A 45 -4.78 5.09 30.99
C PRO A 45 -3.52 5.25 31.84
N GLY A 46 -3.00 6.48 31.94
CA GLY A 46 -1.82 6.85 32.73
C GLY A 46 -0.59 7.31 31.91
N GLN A 47 -0.68 7.34 30.58
CA GLN A 47 0.37 7.90 29.73
C GLN A 47 0.13 9.39 29.51
N GLU A 48 1.09 10.24 29.91
CA GLU A 48 1.03 11.70 29.75
C GLU A 48 0.59 12.07 28.33
N ASP A 49 -0.50 12.84 28.27
CA ASP A 49 -1.17 13.44 27.11
C ASP A 49 -0.38 13.32 25.80
N THR A 50 -0.51 12.17 25.13
CA THR A 50 -0.19 12.11 23.70
C THR A 50 -1.33 12.81 22.98
N SER A 51 -1.33 14.14 23.09
CA SER A 51 -2.40 15.05 22.66
C SER A 51 -3.03 14.61 21.34
N SER A 52 -4.35 14.78 21.20
CA SER A 52 -5.12 14.46 19.98
C SER A 52 -4.47 14.94 18.66
N SER A 53 -3.64 15.98 18.75
CA SER A 53 -2.75 16.48 17.70
C SER A 53 -1.75 15.44 17.17
N SER A 54 -1.11 14.65 18.03
CA SER A 54 -0.13 13.62 17.66
C SER A 54 -0.78 12.51 16.83
N ASN A 55 -1.93 12.00 17.27
CA ASN A 55 -2.69 10.98 16.54
C ASN A 55 -3.16 11.49 15.16
N THR A 56 -3.56 12.76 15.09
CA THR A 56 -3.92 13.41 13.81
C THR A 56 -2.73 13.51 12.86
N ILE A 57 -1.55 13.91 13.37
CA ILE A 57 -0.32 13.99 12.58
C ILE A 57 0.09 12.61 12.05
N MET A 58 0.07 11.58 12.90
CA MET A 58 0.39 10.20 12.49
C MET A 58 -0.53 9.72 11.37
N THR A 59 -1.83 10.04 11.46
CA THR A 59 -2.83 9.70 10.45
C THR A 59 -2.57 10.41 9.12
N MET A 60 -2.19 11.70 9.15
CA MET A 60 -1.80 12.43 7.94
C MET A 60 -0.56 11.84 7.28
N VAL A 61 0.46 11.49 8.07
CA VAL A 61 1.66 10.82 7.57
C VAL A 61 1.32 9.45 6.97
N GLN A 62 0.40 8.70 7.58
CA GLN A 62 -0.07 7.42 7.06
C GLN A 62 -0.67 7.56 5.65
N VAL A 63 -1.56 8.53 5.44
CA VAL A 63 -2.14 8.79 4.10
C VAL A 63 -1.07 9.19 3.09
N LEU A 64 -0.10 10.02 3.48
CA LEU A 64 1.02 10.38 2.61
C LEU A 64 1.87 9.16 2.23
N LEU A 65 2.17 8.27 3.19
CA LEU A 65 2.88 7.02 2.91
C LEU A 65 2.12 6.15 1.92
N GLN A 66 0.79 6.05 2.04
CA GLN A 66 -0.04 5.29 1.10
C GLN A 66 -0.02 5.90 -0.32
N ILE A 67 0.01 7.23 -0.44
CA ILE A 67 0.16 7.93 -1.72
C ILE A 67 1.54 7.65 -2.33
N PHE A 68 2.62 7.77 -1.55
CA PHE A 68 3.96 7.45 -2.03
C PHE A 68 4.10 5.98 -2.44
N ALA A 69 3.50 5.06 -1.69
CA ALA A 69 3.45 3.65 -2.05
C ALA A 69 2.70 3.43 -3.37
N LEU A 70 1.59 4.12 -3.60
CA LEU A 70 0.86 4.05 -4.87
C LEU A 70 1.73 4.56 -6.03
N ILE A 71 2.39 5.72 -5.87
CA ILE A 71 3.29 6.26 -6.89
C ILE A 71 4.43 5.29 -7.18
N ASN A 72 5.04 4.70 -6.15
CA ASN A 72 6.14 3.75 -6.32
C ASN A 72 5.68 2.46 -7.03
N LEU A 73 4.50 1.95 -6.67
CA LEU A 73 3.88 0.81 -7.37
C LEU A 73 3.62 1.13 -8.84
N LEU A 74 3.07 2.31 -9.14
CA LEU A 74 2.86 2.77 -10.51
C LEU A 74 4.18 2.92 -11.28
N ALA A 75 5.26 3.37 -10.62
CA ALA A 75 6.59 3.44 -11.22
C ALA A 75 7.14 2.03 -11.54
N LEU A 76 6.94 1.04 -10.66
CA LEU A 76 7.31 -0.36 -10.91
C LEU A 76 6.51 -0.95 -12.08
N LEU A 77 5.21 -0.70 -12.14
CA LEU A 77 4.35 -1.08 -13.27
C LEU A 77 4.80 -0.39 -14.56
N GLY A 78 5.14 0.90 -14.49
CA GLY A 78 5.63 1.71 -15.60
C GLY A 78 6.95 1.23 -16.20
N ALA A 79 7.77 0.55 -15.39
CA ALA A 79 9.01 -0.06 -15.86
C ALA A 79 8.81 -1.35 -16.67
N THR A 80 7.61 -1.95 -16.65
CA THR A 80 7.33 -3.19 -17.41
C THR A 80 7.23 -2.93 -18.90
N PHE A 81 7.52 -3.97 -19.69
CA PHE A 81 7.40 -3.93 -21.15
C PHE A 81 5.96 -3.60 -21.58
N LEU A 82 4.97 -4.23 -20.95
CA LEU A 82 3.55 -4.03 -21.23
C LEU A 82 3.14 -2.56 -21.12
N PHE A 83 3.66 -1.83 -20.13
CA PHE A 83 3.39 -0.40 -19.98
C PHE A 83 4.09 0.44 -21.05
N ARG A 84 5.37 0.16 -21.32
CA ARG A 84 6.16 0.89 -22.34
C ARG A 84 5.63 0.73 -23.75
N SER A 85 5.07 -0.43 -24.06
CA SER A 85 4.48 -0.72 -25.38
C SER A 85 3.02 -0.30 -25.50
N GLY A 86 2.42 0.28 -24.46
CA GLY A 86 1.03 0.76 -24.47
C GLY A 86 -0.02 -0.35 -24.31
N LEU A 87 0.37 -1.56 -23.92
CA LEU A 87 -0.54 -2.68 -23.64
C LEU A 87 -1.15 -2.57 -22.22
N PHE A 88 -1.73 -1.40 -21.91
CA PHE A 88 -2.30 -1.10 -20.61
C PHE A 88 -3.40 -2.08 -20.20
N TYR A 89 -4.20 -2.56 -21.16
CA TYR A 89 -5.28 -3.50 -20.89
C TYR A 89 -4.78 -4.83 -20.31
N MET A 90 -3.71 -5.40 -20.87
CA MET A 90 -3.14 -6.66 -20.38
C MET A 90 -2.49 -6.48 -19.01
N LEU A 91 -1.77 -5.38 -18.81
CA LEU A 91 -1.20 -5.03 -17.51
C LEU A 91 -2.30 -4.85 -16.47
N PHE A 92 -3.38 -4.16 -16.82
CA PHE A 92 -4.53 -3.98 -15.95
C PHE A 92 -5.20 -5.31 -15.61
N ALA A 93 -5.41 -6.20 -16.58
CA ALA A 93 -5.99 -7.52 -16.33
C ALA A 93 -5.17 -8.33 -15.31
N GLU A 94 -3.83 -8.25 -15.39
CA GLU A 94 -2.92 -8.95 -14.49
C GLU A 94 -2.83 -8.34 -13.09
N PHE A 95 -2.95 -7.01 -12.97
CA PHE A 95 -2.74 -6.26 -11.72
C PHE A 95 -4.00 -5.56 -11.18
N ARG A 96 -5.19 -5.87 -11.73
CA ARG A 96 -6.47 -5.23 -11.34
C ARG A 96 -6.71 -5.25 -9.82
N ALA A 97 -6.34 -6.35 -9.16
CA ALA A 97 -6.58 -6.52 -7.73
C ALA A 97 -5.88 -5.42 -6.94
N ILE A 98 -4.57 -5.23 -7.13
CA ILE A 98 -3.83 -4.20 -6.40
C ILE A 98 -4.23 -2.77 -6.83
N LEU A 99 -4.53 -2.57 -8.13
CA LEU A 99 -4.95 -1.27 -8.66
C LEU A 99 -6.28 -0.79 -8.08
N PHE A 100 -7.18 -1.69 -7.70
CA PHE A 100 -8.41 -1.35 -7.00
C PHE A 100 -8.24 -1.31 -5.47
N VAL A 101 -7.53 -2.29 -4.92
CA VAL A 101 -7.38 -2.43 -3.45
C VAL A 101 -6.60 -1.26 -2.85
N GLN A 102 -5.56 -0.75 -3.52
CA GLN A 102 -4.78 0.37 -2.99
C GLN A 102 -5.58 1.67 -2.82
N PRO A 103 -6.28 2.21 -3.83
CA PRO A 103 -7.10 3.40 -3.64
C PRO A 103 -8.30 3.14 -2.72
N ALA A 104 -8.86 1.92 -2.72
CA ALA A 104 -9.95 1.57 -1.80
C ALA A 104 -9.49 1.60 -0.34
N TYR A 105 -8.31 1.06 -0.03
CA TYR A 105 -7.73 1.11 1.32
C TYR A 105 -7.39 2.54 1.74
N MET A 106 -6.87 3.36 0.83
CA MET A 106 -6.62 4.78 1.07
C MET A 106 -7.91 5.53 1.40
N LEU A 107 -8.99 5.27 0.67
CA LEU A 107 -10.30 5.86 0.95
C LEU A 107 -10.81 5.45 2.34
N LEU A 108 -10.71 4.16 2.68
CA LEU A 108 -11.10 3.67 4.02
C LEU A 108 -10.30 4.34 5.13
N THR A 109 -8.98 4.51 4.92
CA THR A 109 -8.11 5.20 5.87
C THR A 109 -8.55 6.66 6.05
N ILE A 110 -8.78 7.39 4.95
CA ILE A 110 -9.27 8.78 4.99
C ILE A 110 -10.63 8.88 5.69
N LEU A 111 -11.58 8.00 5.38
CA LEU A 111 -12.91 7.99 5.99
C LEU A 111 -12.83 7.75 7.51
N LEU A 112 -12.02 6.80 7.96
CA LEU A 112 -11.81 6.54 9.39
C LEU A 112 -11.17 7.75 10.08
N SER A 113 -10.19 8.38 9.40
CA SER A 113 -9.51 9.59 9.88
C SER A 113 -10.48 10.75 10.08
N MET A 114 -11.35 10.98 9.09
CA MET A 114 -12.36 12.03 9.12
C MET A 114 -13.43 11.77 10.19
N ALA A 115 -13.90 10.52 10.31
CA ALA A 115 -14.85 10.14 11.36
C ALA A 115 -14.28 10.42 12.75
N ARG A 116 -13.02 10.03 13.00
CA ARG A 116 -12.34 10.32 14.26
C ARG A 116 -12.20 11.82 14.51
N LEU A 117 -11.72 12.58 13.53
CA LEU A 117 -11.52 14.02 13.66
C LEU A 117 -12.85 14.75 13.93
N ALA A 118 -13.94 14.31 13.31
CA ALA A 118 -15.27 14.85 13.55
C ALA A 118 -15.72 14.66 15.02
N HIS A 119 -15.50 13.47 15.59
CA HIS A 119 -15.82 13.21 16.99
C HIS A 119 -14.92 14.02 17.95
N LEU A 120 -13.61 14.08 17.70
CA LEU A 120 -12.67 14.88 18.50
C LEU A 120 -13.01 16.38 18.48
N ASN A 121 -13.38 16.93 17.32
CA ASN A 121 -13.79 18.33 17.19
C ASN A 121 -15.08 18.66 17.95
N ASN A 122 -15.94 17.66 18.18
CA ASN A 122 -17.16 17.81 18.99
C ASN A 122 -16.90 17.70 20.49
N GLY A 123 -15.62 17.55 20.91
CA GLY A 123 -15.22 17.46 22.30
C GLY A 123 -15.41 16.07 22.93
N ALA A 124 -15.65 15.03 22.11
CA ALA A 124 -15.76 13.67 22.60
C ALA A 124 -14.39 13.14 23.03
N ASP A 125 -14.34 12.45 24.17
CA ASP A 125 -13.13 11.73 24.60
C ASP A 125 -12.91 10.48 23.75
N ILE A 126 -11.68 9.97 23.67
CA ILE A 126 -11.31 8.82 22.83
C ILE A 126 -12.12 7.57 23.19
N VAL A 127 -12.45 7.40 24.47
CA VAL A 127 -13.32 6.30 24.93
C VAL A 127 -14.74 6.45 24.38
N GLU A 128 -15.26 7.68 24.31
CA GLU A 128 -16.61 7.96 23.80
C GLU A 128 -16.70 7.74 22.27
N ILE A 129 -15.59 7.86 21.54
CA ILE A 129 -15.52 7.54 20.11
C ILE A 129 -15.82 6.06 19.87
N TRP A 130 -15.39 5.18 20.78
CA TRP A 130 -15.65 3.74 20.67
C TRP A 130 -17.11 3.36 20.94
N ASP A 131 -17.80 4.14 21.77
CA ASP A 131 -19.23 3.96 22.02
C ASP A 131 -20.10 4.59 20.93
N ALA A 132 -19.51 5.42 20.06
CA ALA A 132 -20.21 6.03 18.93
C ALA A 132 -20.68 4.96 17.94
N THR A 133 -21.97 5.01 17.60
CA THR A 133 -22.59 4.04 16.69
C THR A 133 -21.94 4.12 15.31
N GLY A 134 -21.26 3.04 14.89
CA GLY A 134 -20.69 2.89 13.56
C GLY A 134 -19.17 3.07 13.45
N TYR A 135 -18.52 3.78 14.39
CA TYR A 135 -17.06 3.93 14.38
C TYR A 135 -16.32 2.60 14.56
N PRO A 136 -16.69 1.72 15.52
CA PRO A 136 -16.02 0.41 15.67
C PRO A 136 -16.18 -0.47 14.43
N VAL A 137 -17.34 -0.41 13.77
CA VAL A 137 -17.61 -1.17 12.55
C VAL A 137 -16.72 -0.67 11.41
N LEU A 138 -16.61 0.65 11.25
CA LEU A 138 -15.75 1.25 10.24
C LEU A 138 -14.27 0.93 10.49
N SER A 139 -13.83 0.96 11.75
CA SER A 139 -12.46 0.55 12.14
C SER A 139 -12.20 -0.92 11.78
N CYS A 140 -13.11 -1.83 12.13
CA CYS A 140 -12.99 -3.24 11.77
C CYS A 140 -12.90 -3.45 10.24
N ILE A 141 -13.74 -2.76 9.46
CA ILE A 141 -13.71 -2.82 7.99
C ILE A 141 -12.37 -2.30 7.47
N GLN A 142 -11.87 -1.18 8.01
CA GLN A 142 -10.59 -0.61 7.60
C GLN A 142 -9.43 -1.57 7.90
N LYS A 143 -9.42 -2.23 9.06
CA LYS A 143 -8.38 -3.21 9.42
C LYS A 143 -8.42 -4.45 8.53
N LEU A 144 -9.60 -4.97 8.23
CA LEU A 144 -9.75 -6.07 7.27
C LEU A 144 -9.26 -5.64 5.88
N GLY A 145 -9.60 -4.41 5.48
CA GLY A 145 -9.09 -3.77 4.27
C GLY A 145 -7.55 -3.69 4.26
N ALA A 146 -6.93 -3.36 5.40
CA ALA A 146 -5.46 -3.30 5.54
C ALA A 146 -4.82 -4.67 5.27
N VAL A 147 -5.37 -5.75 5.83
CA VAL A 147 -4.85 -7.12 5.60
C VAL A 147 -4.91 -7.49 4.12
N VAL A 148 -6.05 -7.22 3.47
CA VAL A 148 -6.21 -7.47 2.03
C VAL A 148 -5.23 -6.61 1.22
N TYR A 149 -5.06 -5.35 1.61
CA TYR A 149 -4.13 -4.41 1.01
C TYR A 149 -2.68 -4.90 1.05
N TYR A 150 -2.18 -5.29 2.23
CA TYR A 150 -0.80 -5.76 2.37
C TYR A 150 -0.58 -7.07 1.59
N PHE A 151 -1.55 -7.99 1.64
CA PHE A 151 -1.46 -9.24 0.91
C PHE A 151 -1.40 -9.01 -0.62
N CYS A 152 -2.33 -8.22 -1.17
CA CYS A 152 -2.36 -7.91 -2.60
C CYS A 152 -1.10 -7.13 -3.03
N SER A 153 -0.60 -6.25 -2.17
CA SER A 153 0.61 -5.46 -2.38
C SER A 153 1.85 -6.34 -2.52
N ILE A 154 2.09 -7.23 -1.56
CA ILE A 154 3.20 -8.19 -1.59
C ILE A 154 3.08 -9.12 -2.80
N TYR A 155 1.89 -9.65 -3.04
CA TYR A 155 1.63 -10.52 -4.19
C TYR A 155 1.91 -9.82 -5.52
N ALA A 156 1.48 -8.58 -5.69
CA ALA A 156 1.71 -7.81 -6.92
C ALA A 156 3.20 -7.54 -7.16
N VAL A 157 3.94 -7.19 -6.11
CA VAL A 157 5.37 -6.92 -6.23
C VAL A 157 6.17 -8.20 -6.49
N GLU A 158 5.85 -9.32 -5.84
CA GLU A 158 6.50 -10.60 -6.14
C GLU A 158 6.14 -11.06 -7.56
N LYS A 159 4.90 -10.82 -8.01
CA LYS A 159 4.50 -11.06 -9.39
C LYS A 159 5.33 -10.22 -10.37
N LEU A 160 5.57 -8.95 -10.07
CA LEU A 160 6.42 -8.06 -10.88
C LEU A 160 7.89 -8.47 -10.91
N ARG A 161 8.36 -9.23 -9.93
CA ARG A 161 9.72 -9.78 -9.93
C ARG A 161 9.97 -10.75 -11.08
N HIS A 162 8.93 -11.36 -11.64
CA HIS A 162 9.10 -12.32 -12.72
C HIS A 162 9.59 -11.65 -14.01
N PRO A 163 10.63 -12.20 -14.66
CA PRO A 163 11.26 -11.62 -15.86
C PRO A 163 10.29 -11.51 -17.05
N LYS A 164 9.21 -12.30 -17.05
CA LYS A 164 8.19 -12.29 -18.11
C LYS A 164 7.58 -10.91 -18.35
N PHE A 165 7.52 -10.04 -17.35
CA PHE A 165 6.95 -8.69 -17.50
C PHE A 165 7.91 -7.68 -18.15
N TYR A 166 9.17 -8.06 -18.33
CA TYR A 166 10.21 -7.21 -18.94
C TYR A 166 10.67 -7.71 -20.32
N SER A 167 10.35 -8.96 -20.68
CA SER A 167 10.72 -9.54 -21.98
C SER A 167 9.64 -9.34 -23.04
N HIS A 168 10.06 -8.90 -24.23
CA HIS A 168 9.26 -8.76 -25.43
C HIS A 168 8.75 -10.12 -25.95
N GLU A 169 9.59 -11.16 -25.95
CA GLU A 169 9.33 -12.44 -26.62
C GLU A 169 8.10 -13.21 -26.11
N HIS A 170 7.68 -12.95 -24.87
CA HIS A 170 6.56 -13.65 -24.26
C HIS A 170 5.19 -13.10 -24.67
N TRP A 171 5.10 -11.80 -24.97
CA TRP A 171 3.82 -11.10 -25.16
C TRP A 171 3.45 -10.86 -26.63
N MET A 172 4.33 -11.15 -27.58
CA MET A 172 4.07 -11.04 -29.04
C MET A 172 4.05 -12.38 -29.78
N ARG A 173 3.84 -13.48 -29.06
CA ARG A 173 3.48 -14.76 -29.68
C ARG A 173 1.98 -14.91 -29.80
#